data_AF-A0A536KQB3-F1
#
_entry.id   AF-A0A536KQB3-F1
#
_cell.length_a   1.000
_cell.length_b   1.000
_cell.length_c   1.000
_cell.angle_alpha   90.00
_cell.angle_beta   90.00
_cell.angle_gamma   90.00
#
_symmetry.space_group_name_H-M   'P 1'
#
loop_
_entity.id
_entity.type
_entity.pdbx_description
1 polymer ?
#
loop_
_entity_poly.entity_id
_entity_poly.type
_entity_poly.pdbx_seq_one_letter_code
_entity_poly.pdbx_strand_id
1 'polypeptide(L)'
;MHTAGDGLVVPEQEDAYAAAVKASGSMSLLRQLFVHRAGHCAFTEAETISAAQELVQRLDHGSWDEAALDPAALNRRAAALGDRYAVAFTGAAASPAFYRWPAAPFLRPFDANAQPPAA
;
A
#
# COMPACT_ATOMS: atom_id res chain seq x y z
N MET A 1 2.43 -2.08 -1.02
CA MET A 1 1.09 -1.84 -1.59
C MET A 1 0.17 -2.90 -1.01
N HIS A 2 -1.04 -2.55 -0.59
CA HIS A 2 -1.96 -3.47 0.10
C HIS A 2 -3.42 -3.28 -0.35
N THR A 3 -4.19 -4.35 -0.45
CA THR A 3 -5.65 -4.31 -0.68
C THR A 3 -6.41 -4.11 0.63
N ALA A 4 -7.41 -3.22 0.62
CA ALA A 4 -8.23 -2.93 1.81
C ALA A 4 -8.99 -4.14 2.37
N GLY A 5 -9.44 -5.03 1.49
CA GLY A 5 -10.18 -6.24 1.86
C GLY A 5 -9.33 -7.50 1.82
N ASP A 6 -8.06 -7.40 2.21
CA ASP A 6 -7.17 -8.54 2.36
C ASP A 6 -7.54 -9.35 3.63
N GLY A 7 -8.08 -10.55 3.42
CA GLY A 7 -8.45 -11.47 4.49
C GLY A 7 -7.34 -12.45 4.90
N LEU A 8 -6.20 -12.45 4.20
CA LEU A 8 -5.07 -13.34 4.48
C LEU A 8 -3.99 -12.62 5.30
N VAL A 9 -3.64 -11.40 4.88
CA VAL A 9 -2.70 -10.52 5.56
C VAL A 9 -3.45 -9.22 5.81
N VAL A 10 -3.87 -8.96 7.05
CA VAL A 10 -4.75 -7.80 7.30
C VAL A 10 -4.00 -6.47 7.08
N PRO A 11 -4.63 -5.46 6.43
CA PRO A 11 -3.97 -4.21 6.06
C PRO A 11 -3.47 -3.40 7.27
N GLU A 12 -4.04 -3.59 8.45
CA GLU A 12 -3.57 -2.95 9.68
C GLU A 12 -2.13 -3.36 10.06
N GLN A 13 -1.59 -4.47 9.53
CA GLN A 13 -0.17 -4.79 9.67
C GLN A 13 0.74 -3.70 9.09
N GLU A 14 0.27 -2.98 8.07
CA GLU A 14 0.99 -1.87 7.46
C GLU A 14 1.15 -0.70 8.44
N ASP A 15 0.15 -0.44 9.28
CA ASP A 15 0.21 0.60 10.32
C ASP A 15 1.27 0.23 11.38
N ALA A 16 1.34 -1.04 11.77
CA ALA A 16 2.37 -1.53 12.68
C ALA A 16 3.78 -1.46 12.08
N TYR A 17 3.92 -1.77 10.78
CA TYR A 17 5.19 -1.64 10.07
C TYR A 17 5.64 -0.18 9.96
N ALA A 18 4.73 0.73 9.62
CA ALA A 18 5.00 2.16 9.58
C ALA A 18 5.47 2.70 10.95
N ALA A 19 4.85 2.24 12.04
CA ALA A 19 5.30 2.58 13.39
C ALA A 19 6.74 2.13 13.67
N ALA A 20 7.11 0.91 13.26
CA ALA A 20 8.47 0.39 13.41
C ALA A 20 9.50 1.19 12.57
N VAL A 21 9.17 1.50 11.32
CA VAL A 21 10.04 2.33 10.43
C VAL A 21 10.17 3.76 10.96
N LYS A 22 9.12 4.30 11.58
CA LYS A 22 9.18 5.59 12.29
C LYS A 22 10.09 5.55 13.50
N ALA A 23 9.98 4.51 14.33
CA ALA A 23 10.83 4.33 15.49
C ALA A 23 12.31 4.19 15.12
N SER A 24 12.63 3.64 13.94
CA SER A 24 14.00 3.54 13.42
C SER A 24 14.50 4.81 12.70
N GLY A 25 13.71 5.88 12.63
CA GLY A 25 14.08 7.11 11.94
C GLY A 25 14.12 7.00 10.41
N SER A 26 13.53 5.96 9.82
CA SER A 26 13.67 5.62 8.39
C SER A 26 12.43 5.96 7.55
N MET A 27 11.54 6.84 8.03
CA MET A 27 10.29 7.18 7.33
C MET A 27 10.47 7.86 5.96
N SER A 28 11.66 8.40 5.67
CA SER A 28 11.99 8.89 4.34
C SER A 28 12.09 7.78 3.29
N LEU A 29 12.18 6.51 3.72
CA LEU A 29 12.30 5.32 2.86
C LEU A 29 10.97 4.61 2.60
N LEU A 30 9.92 4.89 3.37
CA LEU A 30 8.65 4.16 3.30
C LEU A 30 7.51 5.02 2.77
N ARG A 31 6.83 4.55 1.72
CA ARG A 31 5.48 4.99 1.34
C ARG A 31 4.61 3.76 1.13
N GLN A 32 3.42 3.77 1.70
CA GLN A 32 2.44 2.69 1.59
C GLN A 32 1.28 3.16 0.72
N LEU A 33 0.93 2.32 -0.26
CA LEU A 33 -0.17 2.56 -1.18
C LEU A 33 -1.24 1.50 -0.95
N PHE A 34 -2.50 1.92 -1.02
CA PHE A 34 -3.62 1.03 -0.77
C PHE A 34 -4.62 1.06 -1.93
N VAL A 35 -5.17 -0.11 -2.23
CA VAL A 35 -6.19 -0.30 -3.26
C VAL A 35 -7.49 -0.74 -2.60
N HIS A 36 -8.58 -0.04 -2.89
CA HIS A 36 -9.91 -0.34 -2.36
C HIS A 36 -10.52 -1.52 -3.13
N ARG A 37 -10.08 -2.74 -2.78
CA ARG A 37 -10.57 -3.99 -3.37
C ARG A 37 -10.50 -5.13 -2.36
N ALA A 38 -11.34 -6.14 -2.55
CA ALA A 38 -11.33 -7.37 -1.78
C ALA A 38 -10.35 -8.40 -2.37
N GLY A 39 -9.75 -9.22 -1.49
CA GLY A 39 -8.86 -10.31 -1.84
C GLY A 39 -7.38 -9.99 -1.66
N HIS A 40 -6.59 -11.03 -1.36
CA HIS A 40 -5.14 -10.91 -1.16
C HIS A 40 -4.41 -10.61 -2.46
N CYS A 41 -3.56 -9.58 -2.46
CA CYS A 41 -2.81 -9.12 -3.64
C CYS A 41 -3.68 -8.86 -4.88
N ALA A 42 -4.96 -8.54 -4.72
CA ALA A 42 -5.88 -8.33 -5.82
C ALA A 42 -5.67 -6.98 -6.53
N PHE A 43 -4.43 -6.62 -6.88
CA PHE A 43 -4.07 -5.43 -7.66
C PHE A 43 -4.24 -5.70 -9.15
N THR A 44 -4.50 -4.66 -9.92
CA THR A 44 -4.37 -4.73 -11.39
C THR A 44 -2.91 -4.58 -11.80
N GLU A 45 -2.60 -5.05 -13.02
CA GLU A 45 -1.28 -4.81 -13.62
C GLU A 45 -1.01 -3.30 -13.74
N ALA A 46 -2.04 -2.51 -14.09
CA ALA A 46 -1.94 -1.06 -14.19
C ALA A 46 -1.59 -0.38 -12.86
N GLU A 47 -2.18 -0.83 -11.76
CA GLU A 47 -1.86 -0.36 -10.40
C GLU A 47 -0.40 -0.73 -10.04
N THR A 48 0.00 -1.97 -10.32
CA THR A 48 1.35 -2.46 -10.07
C THR A 48 2.41 -1.67 -10.85
N ILE A 49 2.19 -1.43 -12.15
CA ILE A 49 3.07 -0.63 -13.00
C ILE A 49 3.18 0.79 -12.46
N SER A 50 2.05 1.42 -12.13
CA SER A 50 2.03 2.81 -11.63
C SER A 50 2.84 2.95 -10.34
N ALA A 51 2.70 2.04 -9.39
CA ALA A 51 3.48 2.09 -8.16
C ALA A 51 4.96 1.76 -8.35
N ALA A 52 5.29 0.83 -9.25
CA ALA A 52 6.68 0.55 -9.59
C ALA A 52 7.36 1.77 -10.23
N GLN A 53 6.65 2.51 -11.08
CA GLN A 53 7.14 3.75 -11.66
C GLN A 53 7.46 4.80 -10.59
N GLU A 54 6.60 4.98 -9.58
CA GLU A 54 6.89 5.91 -8.47
C GLU A 54 8.10 5.47 -7.63
N LEU A 55 8.30 4.16 -7.45
CA LEU A 55 9.51 3.64 -6.80
C LEU A 55 10.76 3.96 -7.62
N VAL A 56 10.73 3.78 -8.95
CA VAL A 56 11.83 4.16 -9.83
C VAL A 56 12.10 5.66 -9.76
N GLN A 57 11.05 6.49 -9.83
CA GLN A 57 11.17 7.95 -9.68
C GLN A 57 11.80 8.35 -8.35
N ARG A 58 11.46 7.66 -7.25
CA ARG A 58 12.10 7.86 -5.95
C ARG A 58 13.59 7.52 -5.98
N LEU A 59 13.97 6.44 -6.66
CA LEU A 59 15.39 6.06 -6.78
C LEU A 59 16.17 7.08 -7.61
N ASP A 60 15.58 7.56 -8.70
CA ASP A 60 16.20 8.54 -9.59
C ASP A 60 16.37 9.92 -8.94
N HIS A 61 15.37 10.39 -8.19
CA HIS A 61 15.37 11.73 -7.60
C HIS A 61 15.88 11.79 -6.15
N GLY A 62 16.00 10.66 -5.47
CA GLY A 62 16.44 10.65 -4.07
C GLY A 62 15.36 11.05 -3.05
N SER A 63 14.14 11.38 -3.49
CA SER A 63 13.01 11.74 -2.63
C SER A 63 11.67 11.30 -3.21
N TRP A 64 10.66 11.14 -2.35
CA TRP A 64 9.30 10.81 -2.80
C TRP A 64 8.61 12.07 -3.34
N ASP A 65 7.85 11.92 -4.43
CA ASP A 65 6.91 12.95 -4.89
C ASP A 65 5.52 12.67 -4.30
N GLU A 66 5.15 13.42 -3.27
CA GLU A 66 3.86 13.26 -2.60
C GLU A 66 2.66 13.58 -3.50
N ALA A 67 2.81 14.50 -4.45
CA ALA A 67 1.74 14.83 -5.39
C ALA A 67 1.54 13.68 -6.39
N ALA A 68 2.62 13.00 -6.76
CA ALA A 68 2.54 11.82 -7.59
C ALA A 68 1.95 10.60 -6.85
N LEU A 69 2.21 10.46 -5.56
CA LEU A 69 1.64 9.39 -4.74
C LEU A 69 0.19 9.63 -4.30
N ASP A 70 -0.41 10.77 -4.64
CA ASP A 70 -1.83 11.03 -4.38
C ASP A 70 -2.70 9.96 -5.08
N PRO A 71 -3.70 9.37 -4.39
CA PRO A 71 -4.53 8.32 -4.97
C PRO A 71 -5.20 8.70 -6.29
N ALA A 72 -5.64 9.97 -6.45
CA ALA A 72 -6.25 10.40 -7.70
C ALA A 72 -5.21 10.51 -8.82
N ALA A 73 -3.97 10.93 -8.52
CA ALA A 73 -2.89 10.92 -9.49
C ALA A 73 -2.53 9.50 -9.93
N LEU A 74 -2.38 8.57 -8.98
CA LEU A 74 -2.10 7.16 -9.27
C LEU A 74 -3.23 6.51 -10.09
N ASN A 75 -4.49 6.76 -9.75
CA ASN A 75 -5.64 6.25 -10.52
C ASN A 75 -5.65 6.77 -11.96
N ARG A 76 -5.34 8.06 -12.16
CA ARG A 76 -5.22 8.63 -13.53
C ARG A 76 -4.09 7.98 -14.32
N ARG A 77 -2.92 7.76 -13.70
CA ARG A 77 -1.77 7.11 -14.36
C ARG A 77 -2.10 5.66 -14.72
N ALA A 78 -2.66 4.90 -13.78
CA ALA A 78 -3.06 3.52 -14.02
C ALA A 78 -4.11 3.43 -15.13
N ALA A 79 -5.12 4.30 -15.14
CA ALA A 79 -6.13 4.32 -16.18
C ALA A 79 -5.54 4.65 -17.56
N ALA A 80 -4.54 5.53 -17.63
CA ALA A 80 -3.88 5.91 -18.87
C ALA A 80 -3.05 4.77 -19.52
N LEU A 81 -2.75 3.70 -18.78
CA LEU A 81 -2.09 2.50 -19.32
C LEU A 81 -3.03 1.67 -20.21
N GLY A 82 -4.35 1.87 -20.08
CA GLY A 82 -5.38 1.24 -20.90
C GLY A 82 -5.84 -0.14 -20.42
N ASP A 83 -6.96 -0.59 -20.97
CA ASP A 83 -7.71 -1.77 -20.50
C ASP A 83 -6.92 -3.08 -20.54
N ARG A 84 -5.89 -3.15 -21.39
CA ARG A 84 -5.00 -4.33 -21.47
C ARG A 84 -4.33 -4.67 -20.14
N TYR A 85 -4.19 -3.68 -19.25
CA TYR A 85 -3.58 -3.80 -17.93
C TYR A 85 -4.60 -3.68 -16.79
N ALA A 86 -5.88 -3.58 -17.10
CA ALA A 86 -6.96 -3.45 -16.13
C ALA A 86 -7.41 -4.82 -15.59
N VAL A 87 -6.51 -5.82 -15.56
CA VAL A 87 -6.81 -7.17 -15.09
C VAL A 87 -6.14 -7.37 -13.74
N ALA A 88 -6.92 -7.72 -12.72
CA ALA A 88 -6.44 -8.06 -11.39
C ALA A 88 -5.74 -9.42 -11.38
N PHE A 89 -4.88 -9.67 -10.39
CA PHE A 89 -4.27 -10.98 -10.18
C PHE A 89 -5.27 -12.15 -10.11
N THR A 90 -6.52 -11.87 -9.70
CA THR A 90 -7.63 -12.84 -9.68
C THR A 90 -8.20 -13.17 -11.07
N GLY A 91 -7.73 -12.52 -12.13
CA GLY A 91 -8.25 -12.62 -13.50
C GLY A 91 -9.45 -11.72 -13.80
N ALA A 92 -9.97 -10.99 -12.81
CA ALA A 92 -11.09 -10.08 -12.99
C ALA A 92 -10.64 -8.74 -13.59
N ALA A 93 -11.38 -8.23 -14.57
CA ALA A 93 -11.21 -6.85 -15.01
C ALA A 93 -11.66 -5.88 -13.90
N ALA A 94 -10.88 -4.84 -13.63
CA ALA A 94 -11.17 -3.84 -12.63
C ALA A 94 -10.54 -2.49 -12.96
N SER A 95 -11.29 -1.40 -12.73
CA SER A 95 -10.74 -0.05 -12.75
C SER A 95 -9.73 0.15 -11.61
N PRO A 96 -8.72 1.03 -11.79
CA PRO A 96 -7.84 1.44 -10.72
C PRO A 96 -8.61 1.99 -9.52
N ALA A 97 -8.22 1.58 -8.32
CA ALA A 97 -8.93 1.91 -7.09
C ALA A 97 -7.97 2.30 -5.95
N PHE A 98 -6.88 3.00 -6.26
CA PHE A 98 -6.04 3.62 -5.23
C PHE A 98 -6.90 4.51 -4.33
N TYR A 99 -6.68 4.42 -3.03
CA TYR A 99 -7.37 5.26 -2.05
C TYR A 99 -6.50 5.53 -0.83
N ARG A 100 -6.94 6.46 0.02
CA ARG A 100 -6.29 6.74 1.29
C ARG A 100 -6.81 5.78 2.35
N TRP A 101 -5.94 4.88 2.81
CA TRP A 101 -6.20 4.04 3.97
C TRP A 101 -6.44 4.90 5.22
N PRO A 102 -7.57 4.76 5.91
CA PRO A 102 -7.72 5.33 7.24
C PRO A 102 -6.85 4.50 8.18
N ALA A 103 -5.91 5.13 8.89
CA ALA A 103 -5.12 4.44 9.90
C ALA A 103 -6.07 3.71 10.87
N ALA A 104 -5.91 2.39 10.97
CA ALA A 104 -6.77 1.56 11.79
C ALA A 104 -5.89 0.83 12.81
N PRO A 105 -6.28 0.81 14.10
CA PRO A 105 -5.45 0.20 15.12
C PRO A 105 -5.28 -1.28 14.82
N PHE A 106 -4.03 -1.73 14.67
CA PHE A 106 -3.72 -3.15 14.63
C PHE A 106 -4.07 -3.78 15.98
N LEU A 107 -5.14 -4.57 16.02
CA LEU A 107 -5.63 -5.22 17.23
C LEU A 107 -4.75 -6.44 17.56
N ARG A 108 -3.53 -6.18 18.03
CA ARG A 108 -2.66 -7.19 18.65
C ARG A 108 -2.94 -7.23 20.15
N PRO A 109 -3.16 -8.42 20.75
CA PRO A 109 -3.34 -8.53 22.20
C PRO A 109 -2.10 -8.16 23.02
N PHE A 110 -0.90 -8.19 22.42
CA PHE A 110 0.37 -7.98 23.11
C PHE A 110 1.34 -7.15 22.26
N ASP A 111 2.00 -6.15 22.84
CA ASP A 111 3.16 -5.48 22.23
C ASP A 111 4.37 -6.42 22.22
N ALA A 112 5.15 -6.44 21.13
CA ALA A 112 6.30 -7.35 21.00
C ALA A 112 7.44 -6.98 21.97
N ASN A 113 7.38 -5.76 22.48
CA ASN A 113 8.29 -5.21 23.47
C ASN A 113 7.62 -5.07 24.85
N ALA A 114 6.36 -5.49 25.01
CA ALA A 114 5.75 -5.53 26.34
C ALA A 114 6.36 -6.69 27.11
N GLN A 115 6.80 -6.39 28.33
CA GLN A 115 7.12 -7.41 29.31
C GLN A 115 5.86 -8.28 29.51
N PRO A 116 5.95 -9.61 29.42
CA PRO A 116 4.80 -10.45 29.76
C PRO A 116 4.35 -10.17 31.20
N PRO A 117 3.04 -10.27 31.49
CA PRO A 117 2.54 -10.07 32.85
C PRO A 117 3.23 -11.05 33.81
N ALA A 118 3.57 -10.58 35.01
CA ALA A 118 4.13 -11.42 36.06
C ALA A 118 3.13 -12.54 36.41
N ALA A 119 3.65 -13.76 36.52
CA ALA A 119 2.89 -14.96 36.91
C ALA A 119 2.46 -14.93 38.37
#